data_AF-A0A9W5QA28-F1
#
_entry.id   AF-A0A9W5QA28-F1
#
_cell.length_a   1.000
_cell.length_b   1.000
_cell.length_c   1.000
_cell.angle_alpha   90.00
_cell.angle_beta   90.00
_cell.angle_gamma   90.00
#
_symmetry.space_group_name_H-M   'P 1'
#
loop_
_entity.id
_entity.type
_entity.pdbx_description
1 polymer ?
#
loop_
_entity_poly.entity_id
_entity_poly.type
_entity_poly.pdbx_seq_one_letter_code
_entity_poly.pdbx_strand_id
1 'polypeptide(L)'
;DESKLKAYTRYQLRGYIEDSQDLEIYLIRYNAKHETVNVPGTGSLWPLSAPSPIGKCAHHSHHFSLDIDVGCTDLNEDLGVWVIFKIKTQDGHARLGNLEFLEEKPLVGEALARVKRAEKKWRDKREKLEWETNIVYKEAKESVDALFVNSQYDRLQADTNIAMIHAADKR
;
A
#
# COMPACT_ATOMS: atom_id res chain seq x y z
N ASP A 1 10.83 4.29 7.05
CA ASP A 1 11.94 3.76 7.85
C ASP A 1 11.41 3.46 9.24
N GLU A 2 11.51 2.20 9.64
CA GLU A 2 11.08 1.70 10.93
C GLU A 2 11.80 2.40 12.10
N SER A 3 13.06 2.81 11.92
CA SER A 3 13.88 3.46 12.96
C SER A 3 13.33 4.80 13.45
N LYS A 4 12.47 5.44 12.65
CA LYS A 4 11.83 6.72 12.97
C LYS A 4 10.49 6.56 13.69
N LEU A 5 10.01 5.32 13.84
CA LEU A 5 8.73 5.00 14.45
C LEU A 5 8.91 4.57 15.91
N LYS A 6 7.91 4.89 16.72
CA LYS A 6 7.82 4.44 18.11
C LYS A 6 6.78 3.36 18.23
N ALA A 7 7.12 2.32 18.99
CA ALA A 7 6.20 1.23 19.28
C ALA A 7 4.93 1.74 19.98
N TYR A 8 3.80 1.08 19.70
CA TYR A 8 2.51 1.36 20.33
C TYR A 8 2.09 2.83 20.30
N THR A 9 2.29 3.48 19.16
CA THR A 9 2.09 4.92 18.99
C THR A 9 1.23 5.21 17.75
N ARG A 10 0.32 6.17 17.85
CA ARG A 10 -0.44 6.67 16.70
C ARG A 10 0.37 7.73 15.95
N TYR A 11 0.41 7.57 14.64
CA TYR A 11 0.94 8.55 13.71
C TYR A 11 -0.18 9.11 12.84
N GLN A 12 -0.03 10.37 12.45
CA GLN A 12 -0.97 11.06 11.58
C GLN A 12 -0.24 11.56 10.33
N LEU A 13 -0.78 11.19 9.16
CA LEU A 13 -0.49 11.84 7.90
C LEU A 13 -1.47 12.98 7.73
N ARG A 14 -1.01 14.20 7.46
CA ARG A 14 -1.88 15.32 7.13
C ARG A 14 -1.26 16.23 6.09
N GLY A 15 -2.07 17.09 5.52
CA GLY A 15 -1.61 18.13 4.62
C GLY A 15 -2.73 18.99 4.09
N TYR A 16 -2.41 19.74 3.05
CA TYR A 16 -3.32 20.66 2.39
C TYR A 16 -3.52 20.25 0.92
N ILE A 17 -4.75 20.33 0.44
CA ILE A 17 -5.17 20.05 -0.94
C ILE A 17 -5.83 21.32 -1.46
N GLU A 18 -5.20 21.96 -2.43
CA GLU A 18 -5.77 23.11 -3.13
C GLU A 18 -6.97 22.68 -3.98
N ASP A 19 -6.80 21.62 -4.78
CA ASP A 19 -7.88 20.89 -5.45
C ASP A 19 -7.49 19.43 -5.71
N SER A 20 -8.51 18.58 -5.88
CA SER A 20 -8.31 17.20 -6.30
C SER A 20 -9.55 16.57 -6.93
N GLN A 21 -9.29 15.62 -7.82
CA GLN A 21 -10.26 14.70 -8.39
C GLN A 21 -9.63 13.31 -8.49
N ASP A 22 -10.33 12.31 -7.96
CA ASP A 22 -9.94 10.90 -7.91
C ASP A 22 -8.60 10.62 -7.23
N LEU A 23 -8.18 11.49 -6.30
CA LEU A 23 -6.99 11.29 -5.49
C LEU A 23 -7.25 10.21 -4.43
N GLU A 24 -6.56 9.08 -4.53
CA GLU A 24 -6.53 8.04 -3.50
C GLU A 24 -5.30 8.21 -2.62
N ILE A 25 -5.50 8.29 -1.30
CA ILE A 25 -4.43 8.41 -0.30
C ILE A 25 -4.39 7.11 0.50
N TYR A 26 -3.24 6.42 0.49
CA TYR A 26 -3.03 5.17 1.22
C TYR A 26 -2.05 5.33 2.37
N LEU A 27 -2.37 4.70 3.50
CA LEU A 27 -1.46 4.39 4.59
C LEU A 27 -1.39 2.87 4.78
N ILE A 28 -0.21 2.28 4.61
CA ILE A 28 -0.03 0.82 4.67
C ILE A 28 1.04 0.44 5.70
N ARG A 29 0.65 -0.44 6.62
CA ARG A 29 1.56 -1.18 7.53
C ARG A 29 1.09 -2.64 7.64
N TYR A 30 0.37 -3.01 8.71
CA TYR A 30 -0.22 -4.35 8.86
C TYR A 30 -1.39 -4.59 7.89
N ASN A 31 -2.09 -3.51 7.54
CA ASN A 31 -3.13 -3.47 6.54
C ASN A 31 -3.06 -2.13 5.79
N ALA A 32 -3.76 -2.05 4.65
CA ALA A 32 -3.95 -0.81 3.93
C ALA A 32 -5.21 -0.10 4.43
N LYS A 33 -5.06 1.17 4.79
CA LYS A 33 -6.16 2.12 4.91
C LYS A 33 -6.07 3.08 3.74
N HIS A 34 -7.21 3.46 3.16
CA HIS A 34 -7.21 4.47 2.12
C HIS A 34 -8.49 5.29 2.13
N GLU A 35 -8.38 6.48 1.57
CA GLU A 35 -9.49 7.40 1.33
C GLU A 35 -9.36 7.99 -0.07
N THR A 36 -10.50 8.17 -0.74
CA THR A 36 -10.57 8.92 -2.00
C THR A 36 -11.02 10.34 -1.69
N VAL A 37 -10.21 11.33 -2.05
CA VAL A 37 -10.39 12.72 -1.66
C VAL A 37 -10.59 13.58 -2.91
N ASN A 38 -11.75 14.24 -2.99
CA ASN A 38 -12.09 15.17 -4.06
C ASN A 38 -12.33 16.56 -3.46
N VAL A 39 -11.49 17.54 -3.77
CA VAL A 39 -11.59 18.90 -3.23
C VAL A 39 -11.78 19.89 -4.39
N PRO A 40 -12.87 20.67 -4.42
CA PRO A 40 -13.02 21.71 -5.43
C PRO A 40 -12.07 22.89 -5.16
N GLY A 41 -11.48 23.46 -6.21
CA GLY A 41 -10.58 24.61 -6.08
C GLY A 41 -11.28 25.90 -5.61
N THR A 42 -10.58 26.69 -4.79
CA THR A 42 -11.13 27.88 -4.10
C THR A 42 -11.56 29.02 -5.04
N GLY A 43 -11.06 29.04 -6.28
CA GLY A 43 -11.43 30.04 -7.30
C GLY A 43 -12.64 29.66 -8.17
N SER A 44 -13.25 28.49 -7.95
CA SER A 44 -14.33 28.01 -8.78
C SER A 44 -15.69 28.46 -8.21
N LEU A 45 -16.28 29.50 -8.84
CA LEU A 45 -17.70 29.84 -8.70
C LEU A 45 -18.54 28.68 -9.29
N TRP A 46 -18.65 27.56 -8.58
CA TRP A 46 -19.67 26.57 -8.90
C TRP A 46 -21.01 27.10 -8.38
N PRO A 47 -22.03 27.25 -9.23
CA PRO A 47 -23.34 27.68 -8.76
C PRO A 47 -23.87 26.64 -7.77
N LEU A 48 -24.32 27.06 -6.58
CA LEU A 48 -24.91 26.19 -5.56
C LEU A 48 -26.10 25.33 -6.06
N SER A 49 -26.61 25.60 -7.26
CA SER A 49 -27.77 24.97 -7.89
C SER A 49 -27.45 23.96 -9.00
N ALA A 50 -26.19 23.72 -9.35
CA ALA A 50 -25.82 22.71 -10.36
C ALA A 50 -25.40 21.38 -9.70
N PRO A 51 -25.78 20.21 -10.25
CA PRO A 51 -25.25 18.94 -9.78
C PRO A 51 -23.72 18.92 -10.02
N SER A 52 -22.94 18.74 -8.96
CA SER A 52 -21.48 18.68 -9.03
C SER A 52 -21.04 17.62 -10.06
N PRO A 53 -20.17 17.94 -11.04
CA PRO A 53 -19.56 16.94 -11.91
C PRO A 53 -18.63 16.00 -11.11
N ILE A 54 -18.18 16.46 -9.95
CA ILE A 54 -17.52 15.69 -8.91
C ILE A 54 -18.61 14.91 -8.16
N GLY A 55 -18.87 13.67 -8.59
CA GLY A 55 -19.96 12.85 -8.07
C GLY A 55 -19.99 12.81 -6.53
N LYS A 56 -21.17 13.10 -5.96
CA LYS A 56 -21.72 12.87 -4.60
C LYS A 56 -20.85 13.03 -3.32
N CYS A 57 -19.53 13.18 -3.36
CA CYS A 57 -18.64 13.18 -2.19
C CYS A 57 -17.52 14.22 -2.36
N ALA A 58 -17.87 15.50 -2.44
CA ALA A 58 -16.89 16.58 -2.39
C ALA A 58 -16.46 16.83 -0.93
N HIS A 59 -15.16 16.81 -0.66
CA HIS A 59 -14.61 17.24 0.61
C HIS A 59 -14.73 18.77 0.68
N HIS A 60 -15.36 19.29 1.73
CA HIS A 60 -15.51 20.74 1.94
C HIS A 60 -14.28 21.38 2.61
N SER A 61 -13.33 20.56 3.05
CA SER A 61 -12.09 20.99 3.69
C SER A 61 -10.91 20.79 2.74
N HIS A 62 -10.08 21.82 2.62
CA HIS A 62 -8.78 21.73 1.97
C HIS A 62 -7.73 21.02 2.84
N HIS A 63 -8.01 20.79 4.12
CA HIS A 63 -7.16 19.99 4.99
C HIS A 63 -7.62 18.53 5.02
N PHE A 64 -6.66 17.61 4.90
CA PHE A 64 -6.89 16.18 5.08
C PHE A 64 -6.01 15.62 6.19
N SER A 65 -6.48 14.55 6.83
CA SER A 65 -5.72 13.81 7.84
C SER A 65 -6.12 12.33 7.89
N LEU A 66 -5.14 11.44 7.89
CA LEU A 66 -5.30 9.99 8.03
C LEU A 66 -4.44 9.46 9.17
N ASP A 67 -5.04 8.64 10.03
CA ASP A 67 -4.37 8.07 11.21
C ASP A 67 -3.96 6.61 10.99
N ILE A 68 -2.75 6.26 11.44
CA ILE A 68 -2.25 4.89 11.51
C ILE A 68 -1.71 4.55 12.90
N ASP A 69 -2.05 3.35 13.37
CA ASP A 69 -1.62 2.82 14.66
C ASP A 69 -0.38 1.93 14.42
N VAL A 70 0.76 2.26 15.05
CA VAL A 70 2.00 1.47 15.02
C VAL A 70 2.02 0.53 16.22
N GLY A 71 2.21 -0.77 15.99
CA GLY A 71 2.33 -1.81 17.01
C GLY A 71 3.76 -1.96 17.50
N CYS A 72 4.22 -3.20 17.70
CA CYS A 72 5.64 -3.45 17.95
C CYS A 72 6.48 -3.02 16.74
N THR A 73 7.65 -2.43 16.99
CA THR A 73 8.63 -2.05 15.97
C THR A 73 9.78 -3.05 15.95
N ASP A 74 10.13 -3.56 14.78
CA ASP A 74 11.24 -4.50 14.59
C ASP A 74 12.08 -4.08 13.39
N LEU A 75 13.33 -3.69 13.66
CA LEU A 75 14.27 -3.23 12.63
C LEU A 75 14.71 -4.34 11.68
N ASN A 76 14.52 -5.62 12.04
CA ASN A 76 14.80 -6.74 11.15
C ASN A 76 13.66 -6.99 10.17
N GLU A 77 12.40 -6.78 10.61
CA GLU A 77 11.23 -6.85 9.72
C GLU A 77 11.11 -5.59 8.84
N ASP A 78 11.58 -4.44 9.32
CA ASP A 78 11.61 -3.12 8.65
C ASP A 78 10.33 -2.77 7.90
N LEU A 79 9.18 -2.96 8.55
CA LEU A 79 7.87 -2.73 7.96
C LEU A 79 7.66 -1.29 7.48
N GLY A 80 8.10 -0.32 8.28
CA GLY A 80 7.83 1.10 8.07
C GLY A 80 6.33 1.43 7.97
N VAL A 81 6.03 2.55 7.32
CA VAL A 81 4.68 2.91 6.88
C VAL A 81 4.80 3.41 5.45
N TRP A 82 4.04 2.80 4.53
CA TRP A 82 3.95 3.29 3.16
C TRP A 82 2.88 4.38 3.09
N VAL A 83 3.29 5.52 2.56
CA VAL A 83 2.40 6.63 2.19
C VAL A 83 2.34 6.67 0.68
N ILE A 84 1.15 6.53 0.09
CA ILE A 84 0.98 6.52 -1.37
C ILE A 84 -0.14 7.49 -1.75
N PHE A 85 0.16 8.36 -2.69
CA PHE A 85 -0.82 9.19 -3.39
C PHE A 85 -0.99 8.61 -4.79
N LYS A 86 -2.23 8.31 -5.19
CA LYS A 86 -2.52 7.61 -6.44
C LYS A 86 -3.70 8.25 -7.15
N ILE A 87 -3.57 8.40 -8.47
CA ILE A 87 -4.67 8.73 -9.38
C ILE A 87 -4.69 7.63 -10.44
N LYS A 88 -5.86 7.04 -10.67
CA LYS A 88 -6.03 5.91 -11.60
C LYS A 88 -6.97 6.22 -12.77
N THR A 89 -7.53 7.42 -12.80
CA THR A 89 -8.48 7.88 -13.81
C THR A 89 -7.78 8.84 -14.77
N GLN A 90 -8.32 8.94 -15.99
CA GLN A 90 -7.74 9.78 -17.04
C GLN A 90 -7.88 11.28 -16.73
N ASP A 91 -9.01 11.67 -16.15
CA ASP A 91 -9.33 13.08 -15.84
C ASP A 91 -8.96 13.48 -14.39
N GLY A 92 -8.41 12.55 -13.61
CA GLY A 92 -8.03 12.78 -12.22
C GLY A 92 -6.83 13.72 -12.09
N HIS A 93 -6.84 14.57 -11.08
CA HIS A 93 -5.77 15.52 -10.78
C HIS A 93 -5.66 15.76 -9.28
N ALA A 94 -4.52 16.31 -8.82
CA ALA A 94 -4.40 16.80 -7.46
C ALA A 94 -3.31 17.86 -7.35
N ARG A 95 -3.61 18.93 -6.62
CA ARG A 95 -2.64 19.93 -6.16
C ARG A 95 -2.62 19.90 -4.65
N LEU A 96 -1.57 19.35 -4.06
CA LEU A 96 -1.45 19.15 -2.64
C LEU A 96 -0.04 19.48 -2.15
N GLY A 97 0.06 19.88 -0.88
CA GLY A 97 1.30 20.33 -0.27
C GLY A 97 1.21 20.31 1.25
N ASN A 98 2.23 20.89 1.88
CA ASN A 98 2.34 20.98 3.34
C ASN A 98 2.15 19.61 4.02
N LEU A 99 2.73 18.57 3.41
CA LEU A 99 2.62 17.20 3.88
C LEU A 99 3.43 17.00 5.15
N GLU A 100 2.76 16.48 6.18
CA GLU A 100 3.37 16.15 7.45
C GLU A 100 3.02 14.72 7.84
N PHE A 101 4.01 14.00 8.36
CA PHE A 101 3.82 12.71 9.00
C PHE A 101 4.41 12.79 10.40
N LEU A 102 3.54 12.81 11.40
CA LEU A 102 3.92 13.15 12.77
C LEU A 102 3.40 12.14 13.79
N GLU A 103 4.13 12.03 14.88
CA GLU A 103 3.71 11.32 16.08
C GLU A 103 2.59 12.11 16.77
N GLU A 104 1.43 11.46 17.00
CA GLU A 104 0.28 12.09 17.63
C GLU A 104 0.22 11.75 19.12
N LYS A 105 0.08 10.47 19.47
CA LYS A 105 -0.10 10.02 20.86
C LYS A 105 0.19 8.54 21.07
N PRO A 106 0.60 8.13 22.28
CA PRO A 106 0.67 6.72 22.66
C PRO A 106 -0.70 6.02 22.56
N LEU A 107 -0.70 4.74 22.19
CA LEU A 107 -1.91 3.93 22.11
C LEU A 107 -2.30 3.35 23.47
N VAL A 108 -3.58 3.51 23.82
CA VAL A 108 -4.16 3.00 25.07
C VAL A 108 -5.51 2.33 24.80
N GLY A 109 -5.96 1.50 25.76
CA GLY A 109 -7.29 0.88 25.74
C GLY A 109 -7.56 0.08 24.46
N GLU A 110 -8.72 0.32 23.84
CA GLU A 110 -9.18 -0.41 22.66
C GLU A 110 -8.26 -0.22 21.44
N ALA A 111 -7.68 0.97 21.26
CA ALA A 111 -6.75 1.21 20.14
C ALA A 111 -5.50 0.33 20.25
N LEU A 112 -4.97 0.15 21.47
CA LEU A 112 -3.86 -0.75 21.74
C LEU A 112 -4.25 -2.23 21.51
N ALA A 113 -5.43 -2.65 21.96
CA ALA A 113 -5.92 -4.01 21.73
C ALA A 113 -6.14 -4.30 20.24
N ARG A 114 -6.62 -3.31 19.48
CA ARG A 114 -6.83 -3.42 18.03
C ARG A 114 -5.53 -3.52 17.26
N VAL A 115 -4.51 -2.70 17.58
CA VAL A 115 -3.21 -2.77 16.89
C VAL A 115 -2.53 -4.12 17.14
N LYS A 116 -2.56 -4.63 18.39
CA LYS A 116 -2.01 -5.95 18.72
C LYS A 116 -2.69 -7.08 17.94
N ARG A 117 -4.01 -7.02 17.76
CA ARG A 117 -4.75 -7.99 16.93
C ARG A 117 -4.39 -7.87 15.45
N ALA A 118 -4.27 -6.65 14.93
CA ALA A 118 -3.91 -6.42 13.54
C ALA A 118 -2.50 -6.94 13.23
N GLU A 119 -1.54 -6.66 14.12
CA GLU A 119 -0.16 -7.12 14.05
C GLU A 119 -0.07 -8.65 14.09
N LYS A 120 -0.74 -9.29 15.07
CA LYS A 120 -0.81 -10.76 15.14
C LYS A 120 -1.38 -11.36 13.86
N LYS A 121 -2.52 -10.84 13.39
CA LYS A 121 -3.16 -11.31 12.15
C LYS A 121 -2.25 -11.13 10.93
N TRP A 122 -1.45 -10.08 10.89
CA TRP A 122 -0.48 -9.85 9.82
C TRP A 122 0.67 -10.87 9.89
N ARG A 123 1.21 -11.17 11.08
CA ARG A 123 2.23 -12.22 11.26
C ARG A 123 1.73 -13.60 10.86
N ASP A 124 0.54 -13.99 11.33
CA ASP A 124 -0.07 -15.28 10.97
C ASP A 124 -0.22 -15.41 9.44
N LYS A 125 -0.56 -14.31 8.75
CA LYS A 125 -0.60 -14.28 7.27
C LYS A 125 0.78 -14.37 6.63
N ARG A 126 1.79 -13.74 7.21
CA ARG A 126 3.18 -13.76 6.72
C ARG A 126 3.76 -15.17 6.81
N GLU A 127 3.62 -15.84 7.95
CA GLU A 127 4.07 -17.22 8.14
C GLU A 127 3.42 -18.16 7.11
N LYS A 128 2.11 -18.02 6.91
CA LYS A 128 1.39 -18.75 5.87
C LYS A 128 1.94 -18.46 4.47
N LEU A 129 2.11 -17.19 4.12
CA LEU A 129 2.59 -16.78 2.81
C LEU A 129 4.02 -17.26 2.55
N GLU A 130 4.89 -17.22 3.56
CA GLU A 130 6.26 -17.72 3.48
C GLU A 130 6.29 -19.22 3.21
N TRP A 131 5.45 -20.00 3.90
CA TRP A 131 5.32 -21.43 3.66
C TRP A 131 4.82 -21.73 2.23
N GLU A 132 3.74 -21.07 1.79
CA GLU A 132 3.19 -21.23 0.44
C GLU A 132 4.22 -20.82 -0.64
N THR A 133 4.93 -19.70 -0.41
CA THR A 133 5.94 -19.19 -1.34
C THR A 133 7.11 -20.15 -1.47
N ASN A 134 7.58 -20.76 -0.38
CA ASN A 134 8.68 -21.73 -0.44
C ASN A 134 8.33 -22.95 -1.29
N ILE A 135 7.08 -23.40 -1.26
CA ILE A 135 6.60 -24.51 -2.09
C ILE A 135 6.58 -24.09 -3.56
N VAL A 136 5.89 -22.99 -3.88
CA VAL A 136 5.73 -22.51 -5.26
C VAL A 136 7.09 -22.14 -5.86
N TYR A 137 7.94 -21.44 -5.11
CA TYR A 137 9.29 -21.09 -5.54
C TYR A 137 10.12 -22.32 -5.89
N LYS A 138 10.05 -23.37 -5.07
CA LYS A 138 10.78 -24.61 -5.34
C LYS A 138 10.29 -25.27 -6.63
N GLU A 139 8.98 -25.41 -6.82
CA GLU A 139 8.40 -25.99 -8.04
C GLU A 139 8.71 -25.16 -9.29
N ALA A 140 8.56 -23.84 -9.20
CA ALA A 140 8.87 -22.91 -10.28
C ALA A 140 10.36 -22.96 -10.62
N LYS A 141 11.23 -22.98 -9.60
CA LYS A 141 12.67 -23.10 -9.79
C LYS A 141 13.05 -24.42 -10.45
N GLU A 142 12.49 -25.56 -10.01
CA GLU A 142 12.74 -26.86 -10.65
C GLU A 142 12.24 -26.87 -12.10
N SER A 143 11.10 -26.24 -12.37
CA SER A 143 10.55 -26.11 -13.72
C SER A 143 11.44 -25.25 -14.62
N VAL A 144 12.00 -24.17 -14.10
CA VAL A 144 12.98 -23.32 -14.80
C VAL A 144 14.28 -24.07 -15.02
N ASP A 145 14.85 -24.69 -13.99
CA ASP A 145 16.12 -25.43 -14.07
C ASP A 145 16.03 -26.57 -15.10
N ALA A 146 14.88 -27.25 -15.21
CA ALA A 146 14.65 -28.29 -16.20
C ALA A 146 14.70 -27.81 -17.65
N LEU A 147 14.50 -26.51 -17.93
CA LEU A 147 14.62 -25.95 -19.28
C LEU A 147 16.09 -25.86 -19.74
N PHE A 148 17.04 -25.83 -18.81
CA PHE A 148 18.45 -25.57 -19.10
C PHE A 148 19.31 -26.83 -18.95
N VAL A 149 20.43 -26.86 -19.67
CA VAL A 149 21.42 -27.96 -19.59
C VAL A 149 22.10 -27.97 -18.22
N ASN A 150 22.25 -26.81 -17.58
CA ASN A 150 22.95 -26.63 -16.33
C ASN A 150 22.48 -25.38 -15.60
N SER A 151 22.97 -25.20 -14.37
CA SER A 151 22.64 -24.08 -13.49
C SER A 151 23.33 -22.76 -13.84
N GLN A 152 24.13 -22.72 -14.91
CA GLN A 152 24.65 -21.47 -15.48
C GLN A 152 23.62 -20.76 -16.38
N TYR A 153 22.56 -21.46 -16.79
CA TYR A 153 21.50 -20.94 -17.67
C TYR A 153 22.00 -20.48 -19.06
N ASP A 154 23.17 -20.97 -19.52
CA ASP A 154 23.78 -20.56 -20.80
C ASP A 154 23.10 -21.19 -22.03
N ARG A 155 22.39 -22.32 -21.83
CA ARG A 155 21.79 -23.08 -22.94
C ARG A 155 20.59 -23.90 -22.50
N LEU A 156 19.55 -23.91 -23.34
CA LEU A 156 18.39 -24.80 -23.18
C LEU A 156 18.75 -26.25 -23.50
N GLN A 157 18.00 -27.20 -22.91
CA GLN A 157 18.07 -28.59 -23.34
C GLN A 157 17.59 -28.70 -24.80
N ALA A 158 18.14 -29.66 -25.54
CA ALA A 158 17.89 -29.80 -26.98
C ALA A 158 16.40 -30.12 -27.31
N ASP A 159 15.68 -30.71 -26.37
CA ASP A 159 14.27 -31.10 -26.46
C ASP A 159 13.31 -30.08 -25.82
N THR A 160 13.82 -29.00 -25.22
CA THR A 160 13.00 -27.94 -24.66
C THR A 160 12.24 -27.22 -25.78
N ASN A 161 10.90 -27.17 -25.65
CA ASN A 161 10.03 -26.47 -26.59
C ASN A 161 9.31 -25.29 -25.93
N ILE A 162 8.70 -24.42 -26.75
CA ILE A 162 8.05 -23.20 -26.27
C ILE A 162 6.89 -23.44 -25.30
N ALA A 163 6.21 -24.59 -25.41
CA ALA A 163 5.12 -24.93 -24.48
C ALA A 163 5.67 -25.22 -23.07
N MET A 164 6.85 -25.82 -22.96
CA MET A 164 7.54 -26.03 -21.67
C MET A 164 7.94 -24.70 -21.03
N ILE A 165 8.42 -23.75 -21.83
CA ILE A 165 8.75 -22.40 -21.36
C ILE A 165 7.50 -21.69 -20.81
N HIS A 166 6.38 -21.73 -21.55
CA HIS A 166 5.11 -21.18 -21.08
C HIS A 166 4.53 -21.91 -19.85
N ALA A 167 4.81 -23.20 -19.69
CA ALA A 167 4.39 -23.94 -18.52
C ALA A 167 5.18 -23.52 -17.27
N ALA A 168 6.50 -23.29 -17.41
CA ALA A 168 7.34 -22.79 -16.33
C ALA A 168 7.03 -21.34 -15.94
N ASP A 169 6.71 -20.48 -16.91
CA ASP A 169 6.30 -19.09 -16.70
C ASP A 169 5.04 -18.94 -15.81
N LYS A 170 4.12 -19.90 -15.91
CA LYS A 170 2.85 -19.88 -15.17
C LYS A 170 2.88 -20.63 -13.85
N ARG A 171 4.04 -21.18 -13.47
CA ARG A 171 4.16 -22.11 -12.34
C ARG A 171 4.17 -21.39 -11.00
#